data_AF-A0A1S8WY47-F1
#
_entry.id   AF-A0A1S8WY47-F1
#
_cell.length_a   1.000
_cell.length_b   1.000
_cell.length_c   1.000
_cell.angle_alpha   90.00
_cell.angle_beta   90.00
_cell.angle_gamma   90.00
#
_symmetry.space_group_name_H-M   'P 1'
#
loop_
_entity.id
_entity.type
_entity.pdbx_description
1 polymer ?
#
loop_
_entity_poly.entity_id
_entity_poly.type
_entity_poly.pdbx_seq_one_letter_code
_entity_poly.pdbx_strand_id
1 'polypeptide(L)'
;MLFVGNITIGQPVGKEFSVLFDTGSDGIWVGSSKSRGDMWKGRRVYDESAISSLSAPSQQFSIRYYTATVEGKIWSDVLQIGDYSLSEIRFGLAHLMRGPFTLEKGIDGIFGLQYESTQSWDPPNILKELAKKKYIDNRVFCIHICP
;
A
#
# COMPACT_ATOMS: atom_id res chain seq x y z
N MET A 1 -18.29 -3.94 6.27
CA MET A 1 -18.25 -2.80 5.34
C MET A 1 -16.79 -2.43 5.14
N LEU A 2 -16.34 -2.33 3.89
CA LEU A 2 -14.95 -2.03 3.54
C LEU A 2 -14.86 -0.59 3.05
N PHE A 3 -13.86 0.16 3.50
CA PHE A 3 -13.60 1.51 3.00
C PHE A 3 -12.46 1.44 1.98
N VAL A 4 -12.82 1.56 0.69
CA VAL A 4 -11.89 1.44 -0.42
C VAL A 4 -11.75 2.79 -1.10
N GLY A 5 -10.52 3.17 -1.44
CA GLY A 5 -10.29 4.33 -2.30
C GLY A 5 -9.04 4.16 -3.15
N ASN A 6 -8.79 5.15 -3.99
CA ASN A 6 -7.73 5.09 -4.96
C ASN A 6 -6.46 5.79 -4.46
N ILE A 7 -5.32 5.15 -4.72
CA ILE A 7 -3.99 5.74 -4.61
C ILE A 7 -3.26 5.55 -5.93
N THR A 8 -2.29 6.41 -6.23
CA THR A 8 -1.43 6.27 -7.40
C THR A 8 0.01 6.09 -6.96
N ILE A 9 0.70 5.10 -7.51
CA ILE A 9 2.12 4.83 -7.21
C ILE A 9 2.93 4.87 -8.50
N GLY A 10 4.07 5.55 -8.46
CA GLY A 10 5.02 5.65 -9.57
C GLY A 10 5.07 7.03 -10.24
N GLN A 11 6.22 7.36 -10.84
CA GLN A 11 6.45 8.52 -11.70
C GLN A 11 7.40 8.15 -12.86
N PRO A 12 7.27 8.76 -14.06
CA PRO A 12 6.33 9.83 -14.44
C PRO A 12 4.93 9.34 -14.83
N VAL A 13 4.76 8.06 -15.13
CA VAL A 13 3.44 7.45 -15.39
C VAL A 13 3.04 6.63 -14.17
N GLY A 14 2.35 7.27 -13.22
CA GLY A 14 1.83 6.59 -12.04
C GLY A 14 0.73 5.60 -12.40
N LYS A 15 0.66 4.50 -11.64
CA LYS A 15 -0.41 3.50 -11.75
C LYS A 15 -1.38 3.64 -10.58
N GLU A 16 -2.66 3.71 -10.88
CA GLU A 16 -3.71 3.76 -9.87
C GLU A 16 -4.02 2.36 -9.31
N PHE A 17 -4.26 2.27 -8.01
CA PHE A 17 -4.65 1.08 -7.27
C PHE A 17 -5.84 1.39 -6.36
N SER A 18 -6.80 0.49 -6.25
CA SER A 18 -7.89 0.58 -5.27
C SER A 18 -7.47 -0.18 -4.03
N VAL A 19 -7.32 0.52 -2.92
CA VAL A 19 -6.80 -0.04 -1.67
C VAL A 19 -7.84 0.01 -0.57
N LEU A 20 -7.84 -1.03 0.28
CA LEU A 20 -8.59 -1.00 1.52
C LEU A 20 -7.85 -0.11 2.52
N PHE A 21 -8.51 0.94 3.00
CA PHE A 21 -8.00 1.72 4.13
C PHE A 21 -8.25 0.97 5.42
N ASP A 22 -7.17 0.55 6.07
CA ASP A 22 -7.19 -0.33 7.23
C ASP A 22 -6.66 0.40 8.46
N THR A 23 -7.53 0.70 9.42
CA THR A 23 -7.13 1.31 10.69
C THR A 23 -6.50 0.32 11.67
N GLY A 24 -6.56 -0.98 11.37
CA GLY A 24 -6.01 -2.08 12.18
C GLY A 24 -4.65 -2.59 11.71
N SER A 25 -4.06 -2.01 10.66
CA SER A 25 -2.70 -2.30 10.22
C SER A 25 -1.92 -1.05 9.85
N ASP A 26 -0.60 -1.18 9.78
CA ASP A 26 0.35 -0.17 9.32
C ASP A 26 0.86 -0.49 7.90
N GLY A 27 1.52 0.50 7.27
CA GLY A 27 2.16 0.33 5.97
C GLY A 27 1.21 0.17 4.79
N ILE A 28 1.77 0.25 3.58
CA ILE A 28 1.03 0.09 2.32
C ILE A 28 1.57 -1.13 1.61
N TRP A 29 0.71 -1.93 0.99
CA TRP A 29 1.14 -2.92 0.01
C TRP A 29 0.15 -3.06 -1.15
N VAL A 30 0.69 -3.37 -2.33
CA VAL A 30 -0.05 -3.68 -3.56
C VAL A 30 0.53 -4.93 -4.23
N GLY A 31 -0.21 -5.53 -5.16
CA GLY A 31 0.27 -6.69 -5.90
C GLY A 31 1.45 -6.37 -6.83
N SER A 32 2.39 -7.31 -6.96
CA SER A 32 3.51 -7.26 -7.91
C SER A 32 3.15 -7.88 -9.27
N SER A 33 3.75 -7.42 -10.37
CA SER A 33 3.68 -8.08 -11.68
C SER A 33 4.29 -9.50 -11.70
N LYS A 34 5.10 -9.84 -10.70
CA LYS A 34 5.64 -11.19 -10.45
C LYS A 34 4.77 -12.03 -9.52
N SER A 35 3.62 -11.52 -9.12
CA SER A 35 2.70 -12.24 -8.24
C SER A 35 2.18 -13.54 -8.86
N ARG A 36 1.98 -14.56 -8.03
CA ARG A 36 1.50 -15.88 -8.45
C ARG A 36 0.19 -16.22 -7.76
N GLY A 37 -0.65 -16.99 -8.44
CA GLY A 37 -1.91 -17.51 -7.92
C GLY A 37 -3.14 -16.71 -8.33
N ASP A 38 -4.32 -17.28 -8.07
CA ASP A 38 -5.61 -16.73 -8.53
C ASP A 38 -5.97 -15.40 -7.87
N MET A 39 -5.40 -15.13 -6.70
CA MET A 39 -5.66 -13.91 -5.94
C MET A 39 -5.37 -12.62 -6.70
N TRP A 40 -4.43 -12.63 -7.64
CA TRP A 40 -4.02 -11.44 -8.38
C TRP A 40 -4.69 -11.36 -9.76
N LYS A 41 -5.42 -12.40 -10.17
CA LYS A 41 -6.13 -12.41 -11.45
C LYS A 41 -7.19 -11.32 -11.47
N GLY A 42 -7.07 -10.42 -12.45
CA GLY A 42 -7.99 -9.30 -12.62
C GLY A 42 -7.79 -8.15 -11.64
N ARG A 43 -6.73 -8.16 -10.81
CA ARG A 43 -6.31 -7.01 -10.00
C ARG A 43 -5.24 -6.20 -10.73
N ARG A 44 -5.12 -4.93 -10.38
CA ARG A 44 -4.02 -4.09 -10.81
C ARG A 44 -2.78 -4.46 -10.03
N VAL A 45 -1.68 -4.65 -10.76
CA VAL A 45 -0.37 -4.99 -10.19
C VAL A 45 0.66 -3.95 -10.57
N TYR A 46 1.58 -3.64 -9.66
CA TYR A 46 2.72 -2.79 -9.90
C TYR A 46 3.72 -3.49 -10.82
N ASP A 47 4.14 -2.82 -11.88
CA ASP A 47 5.13 -3.38 -12.80
C ASP A 47 6.55 -3.15 -12.26
N GLU A 48 7.18 -4.20 -11.76
CA GLU A 48 8.57 -4.13 -11.29
C GLU A 48 9.58 -3.76 -12.39
N SER A 49 9.21 -3.84 -13.67
CA SER A 49 10.05 -3.40 -14.79
C SER A 49 9.91 -1.92 -15.13
N ALA A 50 8.89 -1.24 -14.59
CA ALA A 50 8.78 0.20 -14.66
C ALA A 50 9.85 0.80 -13.74
N ILE A 51 11.01 1.13 -14.34
CA ILE A 51 12.15 1.68 -13.62
C ILE A 51 11.83 3.13 -13.24
N SER A 52 11.46 3.37 -11.98
CA SER A 52 11.73 4.65 -11.34
C SER A 52 13.11 4.60 -10.68
N SER A 53 13.81 5.73 -10.59
CA SER A 53 15.16 5.81 -10.00
C SER A 53 15.21 5.47 -8.50
N LEU A 54 14.05 5.31 -7.85
CA LEU A 54 13.89 5.08 -6.41
C LEU A 54 13.56 3.62 -6.05
N SER A 55 13.27 2.79 -7.04
CA SER A 55 12.58 1.49 -6.89
C SER A 55 13.43 0.29 -6.44
N ALA A 56 14.67 0.46 -5.97
CA ALA A 56 15.50 -0.71 -5.65
C ALA A 56 14.94 -1.49 -4.43
N PRO A 57 14.69 -2.82 -4.55
CA PRO A 57 14.16 -3.60 -3.45
C PRO A 57 15.19 -3.69 -2.31
N SER A 58 14.80 -3.26 -1.11
CA SER A 58 15.71 -3.16 0.04
C SER A 58 15.60 -4.32 1.02
N GLN A 59 14.41 -4.89 1.19
CA GLN A 59 14.11 -5.90 2.21
C GLN A 59 12.90 -6.76 1.82
N GLN A 60 12.77 -7.97 2.39
CA GLN A 60 11.53 -8.75 2.31
C GLN A 60 10.57 -8.36 3.44
N PHE A 61 9.27 -8.49 3.20
CA PHE A 61 8.25 -8.34 4.24
C PHE A 61 7.32 -9.56 4.28
N SER A 62 6.76 -9.79 5.46
CA SER A 62 5.73 -10.80 5.69
C SER A 62 4.74 -10.24 6.70
N ILE A 63 3.46 -10.18 6.34
CA ILE A 63 2.38 -9.69 7.20
C ILE A 63 1.36 -10.80 7.35
N ARG A 64 0.93 -11.08 8.59
CA ARG A 64 -0.14 -12.03 8.87
C ARG A 64 -1.46 -11.28 9.12
N TYR A 65 -2.42 -11.47 8.22
CA TYR A 65 -3.79 -10.99 8.36
C TYR A 65 -4.70 -12.15 8.72
N TYR A 66 -5.11 -12.25 9.99
CA TYR A 66 -5.92 -13.35 10.51
C TYR A 66 -5.33 -14.73 10.16
N THR A 67 -5.96 -15.44 9.23
CA THR A 67 -5.59 -16.78 8.75
C THR A 67 -4.77 -16.76 7.46
N ALA A 68 -4.46 -15.59 6.90
CA ALA A 68 -3.61 -15.46 5.72
C ALA A 68 -2.30 -14.74 6.02
N THR A 69 -1.31 -15.01 5.18
CA THR A 69 -0.02 -14.33 5.17
C THR A 69 0.22 -13.73 3.79
N VAL A 70 0.66 -12.48 3.76
CA VAL A 70 1.10 -11.76 2.56
C VAL A 70 2.61 -11.59 2.63
N GLU A 71 3.31 -12.02 1.58
CA GLU A 71 4.77 -11.98 1.49
C GLU A 71 5.18 -11.19 0.25
N GLY A 72 6.26 -10.42 0.38
CA GLY A 72 6.68 -9.48 -0.65
C GLY A 72 8.06 -8.88 -0.45
N LYS A 73 8.36 -7.88 -1.27
CA LYS A 73 9.57 -7.06 -1.15
C LYS A 73 9.19 -5.61 -0.92
N ILE A 74 10.01 -4.88 -0.16
CA ILE A 74 9.85 -3.46 0.05
C ILE A 74 10.47 -2.71 -1.11
N TRP A 75 9.68 -1.82 -1.70
CA TRP A 75 10.04 -0.90 -2.77
C TRP A 75 9.84 0.54 -2.29
N SER A 76 10.40 1.50 -3.02
CA SER A 76 10.23 2.93 -2.75
C SER A 76 9.88 3.66 -4.04
N ASP A 77 8.83 4.49 -4.00
CA ASP A 77 8.45 5.32 -5.13
C ASP A 77 7.64 6.53 -4.65
N VAL A 78 7.17 7.33 -5.60
CA VAL A 78 6.22 8.40 -5.38
C VAL A 78 4.83 7.81 -5.17
N LEU A 79 4.20 8.20 -4.06
CA LEU A 79 2.82 7.91 -3.72
C LEU A 79 1.99 9.20 -3.86
N GLN A 80 0.89 9.11 -4.58
CA GLN A 80 -0.10 10.16 -4.69
C GLN A 80 -1.43 9.72 -4.06
N ILE A 81 -1.99 10.59 -3.23
CA ILE A 81 -3.27 10.42 -2.54
C ILE A 81 -4.06 11.71 -2.69
N GLY A 82 -5.14 11.67 -3.48
CA GLY A 82 -5.82 12.89 -3.92
C GLY A 82 -4.85 13.83 -4.62
N ASP A 83 -4.79 15.07 -4.14
CA ASP A 83 -3.93 16.13 -4.70
C ASP A 83 -2.52 16.13 -4.09
N TYR A 84 -2.23 15.27 -3.11
CA TYR A 84 -0.95 15.25 -2.41
C TYR A 84 -0.01 14.21 -3.00
N SER A 85 1.24 14.61 -3.22
CA SER A 85 2.32 13.74 -3.72
C SER A 85 3.47 13.66 -2.72
N LEU A 86 3.82 12.43 -2.35
CA LEU A 86 4.87 12.07 -1.41
C LEU A 86 5.93 11.25 -2.13
N SER A 87 7.17 11.76 -2.16
CA SER A 87 8.33 11.06 -2.73
C SER A 87 8.94 10.06 -1.77
N GLU A 88 9.61 9.04 -2.31
CA GLU A 88 10.41 8.07 -1.53
C GLU A 88 9.60 7.32 -0.45
N ILE A 89 8.31 7.10 -0.72
CA ILE A 89 7.46 6.32 0.16
C ILE A 89 7.78 4.84 -0.03
N ARG A 90 8.19 4.20 1.07
CA ARG A 90 8.40 2.76 1.11
C ARG A 90 7.07 2.02 1.24
N PHE A 91 6.87 0.99 0.41
CA PHE A 91 5.68 0.16 0.39
C PHE A 91 6.01 -1.29 0.01
N GLY A 92 5.10 -2.20 0.30
CA GLY A 92 5.23 -3.62 -0.02
C GLY A 92 4.72 -3.95 -1.42
N LEU A 93 5.55 -4.64 -2.20
CA LEU A 93 5.14 -5.38 -3.39
C LEU A 93 4.92 -6.85 -3.05
N ALA A 94 3.65 -7.21 -2.90
CA ALA A 94 3.22 -8.55 -2.57
C ALA A 94 3.30 -9.46 -3.81
N HIS A 95 4.04 -10.56 -3.72
CA HIS A 95 4.12 -11.56 -4.81
C HIS A 95 3.49 -12.90 -4.41
N LEU A 96 3.24 -13.11 -3.12
CA LEU A 96 2.70 -14.34 -2.59
C LEU A 96 1.67 -14.03 -1.49
N MET A 97 0.54 -14.72 -1.55
CA MET A 97 -0.47 -14.72 -0.50
C MET A 97 -0.84 -16.18 -0.22
N ARG A 98 -0.87 -16.56 1.06
CA ARG A 98 -1.20 -17.91 1.53
C ARG A 98 -2.35 -17.85 2.53
N GLY A 99 -3.19 -18.88 2.56
CA GLY A 99 -4.29 -19.01 3.51
C GLY A 99 -5.68 -18.72 2.89
N PRO A 100 -6.76 -18.96 3.66
CA PRO A 100 -8.14 -18.86 3.15
C PRO A 100 -8.68 -17.43 3.10
N PHE A 101 -8.05 -16.48 3.80
CA PHE A 101 -8.46 -15.08 3.73
C PHE A 101 -8.01 -14.46 2.41
N THR A 102 -8.94 -13.78 1.75
CA THR A 102 -8.74 -13.12 0.48
C THR A 102 -9.33 -11.71 0.54
N LEU A 103 -8.71 -10.77 -0.17
CA LEU A 103 -9.33 -9.47 -0.40
C LEU A 103 -10.56 -9.62 -1.30
N GLU A 104 -11.60 -8.81 -1.08
CA GLU A 104 -12.74 -8.75 -2.00
C GLU A 104 -12.31 -8.35 -3.42
N LYS A 105 -13.09 -8.78 -4.43
CA LYS A 105 -12.78 -8.51 -5.84
C LYS A 105 -12.71 -6.99 -6.08
N GLY A 106 -11.65 -6.53 -6.75
CA GLY A 106 -11.43 -5.11 -7.06
C GLY A 106 -10.54 -4.35 -6.07
N ILE A 107 -10.11 -4.98 -4.97
CA ILE A 107 -9.18 -4.37 -4.00
C ILE A 107 -7.73 -4.79 -4.31
N ASP A 108 -6.93 -3.92 -4.88
CA ASP A 108 -5.57 -4.21 -5.34
C ASP A 108 -4.52 -4.30 -4.22
N GLY A 109 -4.86 -3.84 -3.01
CA GLY A 109 -3.96 -3.82 -1.86
C GLY A 109 -4.56 -3.26 -0.58
N ILE A 110 -3.71 -2.99 0.41
CA ILE A 110 -4.07 -2.38 1.69
C ILE A 110 -3.27 -1.10 1.90
N PHE A 111 -3.94 -0.10 2.48
CA PHE A 111 -3.36 1.13 2.99
C PHE A 111 -3.59 1.19 4.50
N GLY A 112 -2.57 0.88 5.27
CA GLY A 112 -2.58 0.91 6.72
C GLY A 112 -2.55 2.33 7.29
N LEU A 113 -3.42 2.57 8.28
CA LEU A 113 -3.60 3.86 8.96
C LEU A 113 -3.25 3.79 10.45
N GLN A 114 -2.74 2.67 10.94
CA GLN A 114 -2.29 2.54 12.32
C GLN A 114 -1.13 3.51 12.61
N TYR A 115 -1.17 4.13 13.79
CA TYR A 115 -0.20 5.17 14.16
C TYR A 115 1.19 4.59 14.49
N GLU A 116 1.21 3.52 15.30
CA GLU A 116 2.43 2.82 15.67
C GLU A 116 2.66 1.64 14.74
N SER A 117 3.88 1.58 14.19
CA SER A 117 4.31 0.48 13.37
C SER A 117 4.44 -0.80 14.19
N THR A 118 3.97 -1.91 13.64
CA THR A 118 4.16 -3.26 14.21
C THR A 118 5.03 -4.14 13.32
N GLN A 119 5.42 -3.62 12.16
CA GLN A 119 6.18 -4.35 11.16
C GLN A 119 7.68 -4.11 11.31
N SER A 120 8.46 -5.18 11.07
CA SER A 120 9.92 -5.16 11.23
C SER A 120 10.67 -4.22 10.29
N TRP A 121 10.05 -3.80 9.18
CA TRP A 121 10.64 -2.87 8.21
C TRP A 121 10.28 -1.40 8.50
N ASP A 122 9.48 -1.15 9.54
CA ASP A 122 9.04 0.17 9.99
C ASP A 122 8.45 1.04 8.86
N PRO A 123 7.25 0.70 8.33
CA PRO A 123 6.59 1.49 7.30
C PRO A 123 6.48 2.98 7.63
N PRO A 124 6.65 3.87 6.63
CA PRO A 124 6.40 5.29 6.84
C PRO A 124 4.93 5.52 7.23
N ASN A 125 4.71 6.27 8.30
CA ASN A 125 3.37 6.73 8.67
C ASN A 125 2.97 7.90 7.78
N ILE A 126 1.95 7.70 6.93
CA ILE A 126 1.60 8.67 5.89
C ILE A 126 1.13 10.02 6.44
N LEU A 127 0.40 10.05 7.57
CA LEU A 127 0.02 11.32 8.20
C LEU A 127 1.24 12.10 8.70
N LYS A 128 2.28 11.41 9.19
CA LYS A 128 3.56 12.05 9.53
C LYS A 128 4.25 12.59 8.28
N GLU A 129 4.25 11.85 7.17
CA GLU A 129 4.86 12.30 5.91
C GLU A 129 4.14 13.51 5.30
N LEU A 130 2.80 13.51 5.30
CA LEU A 130 1.98 14.65 4.88
C LEU A 130 2.25 15.90 5.75
N ALA A 131 2.33 15.73 7.07
CA ALA A 131 2.62 16.82 7.99
C ALA A 131 4.05 17.37 7.81
N LYS A 132 5.05 16.51 7.58
CA LYS A 132 6.44 16.92 7.27
C LYS A 132 6.50 17.80 6.02
N LYS A 133 5.68 17.49 5.00
CA LYS A 133 5.55 18.28 3.77
C LYS A 133 4.65 19.52 3.92
N LYS A 134 4.06 19.74 5.10
CA LYS A 134 3.10 20.82 5.39
C LYS A 134 1.85 20.79 4.51
N TYR A 135 1.45 19.60 4.06
CA TYR A 135 0.18 19.42 3.34
C TYR A 135 -1.02 19.40 4.29
N ILE A 136 -0.80 19.06 5.56
CA ILE A 136 -1.80 19.07 6.63
C ILE A 136 -1.22 19.74 7.88
N ASP A 137 -2.06 20.47 8.61
CA ASP A 137 -1.67 21.14 9.86
C ASP A 137 -1.64 20.16 11.05
N ASN A 138 -2.55 19.18 11.04
CA ASN A 138 -2.73 18.22 12.12
C ASN A 138 -2.68 16.80 11.57
N ARG A 139 -2.07 15.88 12.34
CA ARG A 139 -1.96 14.45 11.99
C ARG A 139 -3.25 13.70 12.36
N VAL A 140 -4.37 14.15 11.79
CA VAL A 140 -5.72 13.64 12.06
C VAL A 140 -6.41 13.36 10.72
N PHE A 141 -7.20 12.30 10.67
CA PHE A 141 -8.07 11.98 9.54
C PHE A 141 -9.47 11.61 10.04
N CYS A 142 -10.44 11.65 9.15
CA CYS A 142 -11.82 11.23 9.41
C CYS A 142 -12.26 10.27 8.33
N ILE A 143 -13.08 9.27 8.71
CA ILE A 143 -13.80 8.43 7.76
C ILE A 143 -15.27 8.80 7.90
N HIS A 144 -15.82 9.44 6.87
CA HIS A 144 -17.25 9.71 6.77
C HIS A 144 -17.88 8.66 5.86
N ILE A 145 -18.92 7.99 6.34
CA ILE A 145 -19.62 6.93 5.62
C ILE A 145 -21.03 7.43 5.34
N CYS A 146 -21.37 7.58 4.06
CA CYS A 146 -22.71 7.96 3.63
C CYS A 146 -23.67 6.78 3.85
N PRO A 147 -24.89 7.02 4.39
CA PRO A 147 -25.93 6.00 4.55
C PRO A 147 -26.41 5.39 3.23
#